data_AF-A0A085FKN9-F1
#
_entry.id   AF-A0A085FKN9-F1
#
_cell.length_a   1.000
_cell.length_b   1.000
_cell.length_c   1.000
_cell.angle_alpha   90.00
_cell.angle_beta   90.00
_cell.angle_gamma   90.00
#
_symmetry.space_group_name_H-M   'P 1'
#
loop_
_entity.id
_entity.type
_entity.pdbx_description
1 polymer ?
#
loop_
_entity_poly.entity_id
_entity_poly.type
_entity_poly.pdbx_seq_one_letter_code
_entity_poly.pdbx_strand_id
1 'polypeptide(L)'
;MKKLLSTGALLLCCTAAHAAPGDTISWGFSFNGFYDSVSDSFLPEEVISGSFKGHDLNSNGLLEKDELLALVVGELDYIACAATSNAFYQCGATSFSFSQDAGLHFSVGSYGQDPEGWVGGGRLITTGDQHYAYEFNPSMTQERHLYWTSDTRLTMMSQAPEPSTWAMLAAGLAGLTWRARRRR
;
A
#
# COMPACT_ATOMS: atom_id res chain seq x y z
N MET A 1 -22.47 67.10 20.03
CA MET A 1 -23.09 65.83 19.63
C MET A 1 -22.73 65.51 18.18
N LYS A 2 -21.99 64.44 17.92
CA LYS A 2 -22.11 63.52 16.76
C LYS A 2 -21.08 62.40 16.96
N LYS A 3 -21.57 61.16 16.94
CA LYS A 3 -21.01 59.97 17.57
C LYS A 3 -20.01 59.25 16.64
N LEU A 4 -18.97 58.67 17.23
CA LEU A 4 -18.14 57.58 16.69
C LEU A 4 -19.01 56.34 16.41
N LEU A 5 -18.62 55.49 15.42
CA LEU A 5 -18.91 54.04 15.21
C LEU A 5 -18.72 53.74 13.70
N SER A 6 -17.64 53.10 13.21
CA SER A 6 -17.31 51.66 13.20
C SER A 6 -18.27 50.78 12.38
N THR A 7 -17.88 50.38 11.14
CA THR A 7 -18.46 49.29 10.31
C THR A 7 -17.60 49.16 9.04
N GLY A 8 -17.14 48.02 8.51
CA GLY A 8 -17.25 46.61 8.85
C GLY A 8 -16.65 45.83 7.67
N ALA A 9 -15.37 45.43 7.77
CA ALA A 9 -14.69 44.68 6.72
C ALA A 9 -15.07 43.20 6.79
N LEU A 10 -16.19 42.81 6.18
CA LEU A 10 -16.49 41.40 5.89
C LEU A 10 -15.73 40.96 4.64
N LEU A 11 -14.50 40.48 4.84
CA LEU A 11 -13.88 39.54 3.90
C LEU A 11 -14.27 38.14 4.38
N LEU A 12 -15.37 37.61 3.83
CA LEU A 12 -15.59 36.17 3.79
C LEU A 12 -14.45 35.55 2.98
N CYS A 13 -13.37 35.16 3.66
CA CYS A 13 -12.51 34.11 3.14
C CYS A 13 -13.33 32.82 3.29
N CYS A 14 -14.11 32.49 2.27
CA CYS A 14 -14.49 31.11 2.02
C CYS A 14 -13.18 30.35 1.77
N THR A 15 -12.55 29.87 2.84
CA THR A 15 -11.65 28.73 2.74
C THR A 15 -12.53 27.57 2.32
N ALA A 16 -12.71 27.41 1.01
CA ALA A 16 -12.93 26.09 0.44
C ALA A 16 -11.68 25.30 0.80
N ALA A 17 -11.69 24.74 2.02
CA ALA A 17 -10.87 23.62 2.41
C ALA A 17 -11.26 22.51 1.45
N HIS A 18 -10.62 22.52 0.28
CA HIS A 18 -10.59 21.34 -0.57
C HIS A 18 -10.01 20.26 0.32
N ALA A 19 -10.80 19.19 0.45
CA ALA A 19 -10.58 18.03 1.28
C ALA A 19 -9.09 17.86 1.61
N ALA A 20 -8.75 17.88 2.91
CA ALA A 20 -7.53 17.21 3.32
C ALA A 20 -7.63 15.80 2.71
N PRO A 21 -6.73 15.41 1.80
CA PRO A 21 -6.65 14.01 1.43
C PRO A 21 -6.41 13.32 2.77
N GLY A 22 -7.37 12.50 3.23
CA GLY A 22 -7.14 11.70 4.43
C GLY A 22 -5.78 11.05 4.27
N ASP A 23 -4.88 11.24 5.23
CA ASP A 23 -3.44 11.03 5.08
C ASP A 23 -3.19 9.69 4.38
N THR A 24 -2.94 9.76 3.09
CA THR A 24 -2.93 8.57 2.26
C THR A 24 -1.57 7.94 2.45
N ILE A 25 -1.55 6.86 3.21
CA ILE A 25 -0.33 6.14 3.53
C ILE A 25 0.03 5.33 2.29
N SER A 26 1.23 5.56 1.75
CA SER A 26 1.71 4.85 0.57
C SER A 26 3.17 4.48 0.71
N TRP A 27 3.44 3.18 0.59
CA TRP A 27 4.79 2.63 0.74
C TRP A 27 5.07 1.59 -0.34
N GLY A 28 6.31 1.57 -0.81
CA GLY A 28 6.90 0.42 -1.48
C GLY A 28 7.60 -0.47 -0.47
N PHE A 29 7.71 -1.76 -0.78
CA PHE A 29 8.51 -2.71 -0.01
C PHE A 29 9.26 -3.68 -0.91
N SER A 30 10.35 -4.22 -0.38
CA SER A 30 11.11 -5.29 -1.01
C SER A 30 11.66 -6.24 0.06
N PHE A 31 11.36 -7.53 -0.08
CA PHE A 31 12.03 -8.60 0.63
C PHE A 31 13.11 -9.18 -0.25
N ASN A 32 14.31 -9.35 0.29
CA ASN A 32 15.44 -9.92 -0.42
C ASN A 32 16.06 -11.05 0.40
N GLY A 33 16.40 -12.15 -0.27
CA GLY A 33 16.99 -13.34 0.35
C GLY A 33 15.94 -14.33 0.84
N PHE A 34 15.90 -15.53 0.26
CA PHE A 34 14.96 -16.59 0.62
C PHE A 34 15.64 -17.96 0.59
N TYR A 35 15.19 -18.87 1.46
CA TYR A 35 15.58 -20.27 1.34
C TYR A 35 14.65 -20.99 0.38
N ASP A 36 15.19 -21.62 -0.65
CA ASP A 36 14.44 -22.39 -1.63
C ASP A 36 14.56 -23.88 -1.33
N SER A 37 13.43 -24.52 -1.02
CA SER A 37 13.41 -25.96 -0.69
C SER A 37 13.77 -26.87 -1.86
N VAL A 38 13.55 -26.41 -3.11
CA VAL A 38 13.81 -27.23 -4.30
C VAL A 38 15.30 -27.32 -4.58
N SER A 39 16.02 -26.20 -4.44
CA SER A 39 17.48 -26.15 -4.57
C SER A 39 18.25 -26.45 -3.28
N ASP A 40 17.55 -26.60 -2.15
CA ASP A 40 18.11 -26.76 -0.81
C ASP A 40 19.17 -25.70 -0.49
N SER A 41 18.88 -24.44 -0.86
CA SER A 41 19.87 -23.36 -0.78
C SER A 41 19.25 -22.01 -0.47
N PHE A 42 20.02 -21.15 0.19
CA PHE A 42 19.66 -19.75 0.37
C PHE A 42 20.01 -18.95 -0.87
N LEU A 43 19.00 -18.28 -1.43
CA LEU A 43 19.08 -17.45 -2.63
C LEU A 43 19.10 -15.97 -2.21
N PRO A 44 20.27 -15.34 -2.04
CA PRO A 44 20.36 -13.95 -1.58
C PRO A 44 19.78 -12.95 -2.58
N GLU A 45 19.78 -13.29 -3.87
CA GLU A 45 19.30 -12.41 -4.94
C GLU A 45 17.80 -12.56 -5.23
N GLU A 46 17.12 -13.51 -4.58
CA GLU A 46 15.68 -13.69 -4.77
C GLU A 46 14.93 -12.52 -4.11
N VAL A 47 13.98 -11.92 -4.84
CA VAL A 47 13.27 -10.71 -4.42
C VAL A 47 11.76 -10.90 -4.53
N ILE A 48 11.05 -10.50 -3.47
CA ILE A 48 9.59 -10.30 -3.49
C ILE A 48 9.33 -8.84 -3.15
N SER A 49 8.82 -8.07 -4.10
CA SER A 49 8.57 -6.64 -3.95
C SER A 49 7.12 -6.29 -4.21
N GLY A 50 6.73 -5.10 -3.76
CA GLY A 50 5.37 -4.64 -3.90
C GLY A 50 5.17 -3.23 -3.37
N SER A 51 3.91 -2.83 -3.31
CA SER A 51 3.49 -1.56 -2.73
C SER A 51 2.09 -1.67 -2.15
N PHE A 52 1.78 -0.82 -1.19
CA PHE A 52 0.44 -0.70 -0.65
C PHE A 52 0.07 0.75 -0.45
N LYS A 53 -1.24 1.00 -0.52
CA LYS A 53 -1.84 2.32 -0.35
C LYS A 53 -3.09 2.18 0.47
N GLY A 54 -3.31 3.08 1.44
CA GLY A 54 -4.49 3.04 2.30
C GLY A 54 -4.71 4.33 3.09
N HIS A 55 -5.76 4.34 3.89
CA HIS A 55 -6.07 5.42 4.82
C HIS A 55 -6.28 4.84 6.22
N ASP A 56 -5.54 5.31 7.21
CA ASP A 56 -5.82 4.99 8.61
C ASP A 56 -7.14 5.69 9.00
N LEU A 57 -8.25 4.96 8.93
CA LEU A 57 -9.59 5.48 9.10
C LEU A 57 -9.92 5.70 10.58
N ASN A 58 -9.27 4.96 11.46
CA ASN A 58 -9.49 5.01 12.90
C ASN A 58 -8.40 5.81 13.66
N SER A 59 -7.36 6.27 12.95
CA SER A 59 -6.24 7.07 13.46
C SER A 59 -5.45 6.40 14.59
N ASN A 60 -5.29 5.07 14.54
CA ASN A 60 -4.56 4.30 15.55
C ASN A 60 -3.06 4.12 15.22
N GLY A 61 -2.60 4.61 14.05
CA GLY A 61 -1.22 4.47 13.57
C GLY A 61 -0.87 3.09 13.01
N LEU A 62 -1.85 2.21 12.83
CA LEU A 62 -1.75 0.88 12.26
C LEU A 62 -2.65 0.78 11.05
N LEU A 63 -2.06 0.61 9.86
CA LEU A 63 -2.84 0.39 8.65
C LEU A 63 -3.28 -1.08 8.58
N GLU A 64 -4.59 -1.31 8.60
CA GLU A 64 -5.20 -2.63 8.57
C GLU A 64 -5.73 -3.01 7.17
N LYS A 65 -6.11 -4.28 6.98
CA LYS A 65 -6.60 -4.77 5.68
C LYS A 65 -7.77 -3.97 5.11
N ASP A 66 -8.75 -3.65 5.94
CA ASP A 66 -9.99 -2.98 5.50
C ASP A 66 -9.78 -1.48 5.21
N GLU A 67 -8.58 -0.98 5.52
CA GLU A 67 -8.14 0.39 5.28
C GLU A 67 -7.31 0.52 4.00
N LEU A 68 -7.03 -0.61 3.33
CA LEU A 68 -6.30 -0.64 2.07
C LEU A 68 -7.16 -0.20 0.90
N LEU A 69 -6.57 0.66 0.08
CA LEU A 69 -7.04 0.98 -1.27
C LEU A 69 -6.40 0.08 -2.33
N ALA A 70 -5.14 -0.33 -2.11
CA ALA A 70 -4.40 -1.19 -3.03
C ALA A 70 -3.32 -1.98 -2.26
N LEU A 71 -3.08 -3.23 -2.67
CA LEU A 71 -1.96 -4.05 -2.21
C LEU A 71 -1.39 -4.82 -3.39
N VAL A 72 -0.33 -4.28 -3.98
CA VAL A 72 0.35 -4.86 -5.12
C VAL A 72 1.53 -5.69 -4.63
N VAL A 73 1.58 -6.97 -4.98
CA VAL A 73 2.77 -7.82 -4.76
C VAL A 73 3.16 -8.47 -6.09
N GLY A 74 4.38 -8.20 -6.55
CA GLY A 74 4.78 -8.43 -7.93
C GLY A 74 3.91 -7.59 -8.89
N GLU A 75 3.16 -8.27 -9.75
CA GLU A 75 2.31 -7.62 -10.77
C GLU A 75 0.82 -7.61 -10.42
N LEU A 76 0.42 -8.18 -9.28
CA LEU A 76 -0.98 -8.39 -8.94
C LEU A 76 -1.42 -7.51 -7.77
N ASP A 77 -2.52 -6.78 -7.95
CA ASP A 77 -3.21 -6.05 -6.87
C ASP A 77 -4.25 -6.97 -6.20
N TYR A 78 -3.95 -7.37 -4.96
CA TYR A 78 -4.76 -8.29 -4.17
C TYR A 78 -6.03 -7.67 -3.59
N ILE A 79 -6.15 -6.33 -3.59
CA ILE A 79 -7.41 -5.66 -3.24
C ILE A 79 -8.32 -5.62 -4.46
N ALA A 80 -7.79 -5.23 -5.62
CA ALA A 80 -8.57 -5.13 -6.84
C ALA A 80 -9.02 -6.50 -7.39
N CYS A 81 -8.15 -7.53 -7.33
CA CYS A 81 -8.48 -8.85 -7.85
C CYS A 81 -9.52 -9.59 -7.00
N ALA A 82 -9.76 -9.17 -5.76
CA ALA A 82 -10.74 -9.84 -4.89
C ALA A 82 -12.15 -9.88 -5.51
N ALA A 83 -12.50 -8.85 -6.28
CA ALA A 83 -13.78 -8.75 -6.98
C ALA A 83 -13.92 -9.73 -8.16
N THR A 84 -12.82 -10.31 -8.67
CA THR A 84 -12.85 -11.27 -9.79
C THR A 84 -12.93 -12.73 -9.32
N SER A 85 -12.88 -12.95 -8.00
CA SER A 85 -13.02 -14.28 -7.40
C SER A 85 -14.38 -14.91 -7.73
N ASN A 86 -14.37 -16.21 -7.99
CA ASN A 86 -15.50 -17.03 -8.38
C ASN A 86 -15.29 -18.49 -7.95
N ALA A 87 -16.17 -19.41 -8.37
CA ALA A 87 -16.11 -20.82 -7.98
C ALA A 87 -14.80 -21.54 -8.36
N PHE A 88 -14.08 -21.04 -9.38
CA PHE A 88 -12.90 -21.68 -9.96
C PHE A 88 -11.62 -20.86 -9.79
N TYR A 89 -11.73 -19.63 -9.28
CA TYR A 89 -10.62 -18.72 -9.08
C TYR A 89 -10.83 -17.91 -7.81
N GLN A 90 -9.82 -17.86 -6.95
CA GLN A 90 -9.82 -17.09 -5.71
C GLN A 90 -8.63 -16.17 -5.73
N CYS A 91 -8.85 -14.90 -5.42
CA CYS A 91 -7.79 -13.91 -5.29
C CYS A 91 -8.11 -12.96 -4.15
N GLY A 92 -7.11 -12.56 -3.37
CA GLY A 92 -7.32 -11.61 -2.30
C GLY A 92 -6.21 -11.53 -1.27
N ALA A 93 -6.35 -10.55 -0.39
CA ALA A 93 -5.60 -10.48 0.86
C ALA A 93 -6.43 -11.11 2.00
N THR A 94 -5.85 -12.06 2.71
CA THR A 94 -6.47 -12.67 3.90
C THR A 94 -6.19 -11.82 5.15
N SER A 95 -4.96 -11.30 5.26
CA SER A 95 -4.55 -10.42 6.35
C SER A 95 -3.57 -9.36 5.85
N PHE A 96 -3.60 -8.19 6.50
CA PHE A 96 -2.65 -7.12 6.30
C PHE A 96 -2.57 -6.27 7.57
N SER A 97 -1.35 -5.91 7.97
CA SER A 97 -1.09 -4.93 9.01
C SER A 97 0.25 -4.24 8.76
N PHE A 98 0.28 -2.91 8.88
CA PHE A 98 1.52 -2.16 8.78
C PHE A 98 1.59 -1.02 9.80
N SER A 99 2.69 -0.93 10.53
CA SER A 99 3.11 0.27 11.23
C SER A 99 4.64 0.42 11.16
N GLN A 100 5.15 1.63 11.40
CA GLN A 100 6.61 1.86 11.40
C GLN A 100 7.31 1.09 12.52
N ASP A 101 6.62 0.85 13.64
CA ASP A 101 7.16 0.16 14.81
C ASP A 101 7.06 -1.38 14.70
N ALA A 102 5.95 -1.90 14.17
CA ALA A 102 5.69 -3.34 14.08
C ALA A 102 6.14 -3.97 12.75
N GLY A 103 6.44 -3.15 11.75
CA GLY A 103 6.80 -3.58 10.40
C GLY A 103 5.59 -3.95 9.54
N LEU A 104 5.88 -4.63 8.43
CA LEU A 104 4.90 -5.05 7.44
C LEU A 104 4.60 -6.54 7.61
N HIS A 105 3.31 -6.89 7.74
CA HIS A 105 2.83 -8.27 7.71
C HIS A 105 1.63 -8.38 6.80
N PHE A 106 1.63 -9.36 5.90
CA PHE A 106 0.48 -9.68 5.06
C PHE A 106 0.41 -11.16 4.73
N SER A 107 -0.80 -11.62 4.42
CA SER A 107 -1.04 -12.91 3.79
C SER A 107 -1.95 -12.68 2.60
N VAL A 108 -1.45 -13.01 1.40
CA VAL A 108 -2.14 -12.82 0.13
C VAL A 108 -2.11 -14.13 -0.68
N GLY A 109 -3.14 -14.34 -1.50
CA GLY A 109 -3.22 -15.52 -2.33
C GLY A 109 -3.99 -15.28 -3.61
N SER A 110 -3.57 -15.95 -4.68
CA SER A 110 -4.30 -16.08 -5.92
C SER A 110 -4.17 -17.51 -6.41
N TYR A 111 -5.27 -18.26 -6.51
CA TYR A 111 -5.24 -19.65 -6.95
C TYR A 111 -6.53 -19.98 -7.70
N GLY A 112 -6.45 -20.95 -8.60
CA GLY A 112 -7.60 -21.39 -9.36
C GLY A 112 -7.32 -22.67 -10.13
N GLN A 113 -8.38 -23.20 -10.72
CA GLN A 113 -8.35 -24.41 -11.52
C GLN A 113 -9.41 -24.34 -12.61
N ASP A 114 -9.28 -25.16 -13.64
CA ASP A 114 -10.36 -25.41 -14.59
C ASP A 114 -11.56 -26.08 -13.90
N PRO A 115 -12.78 -25.93 -14.45
CA PRO A 115 -13.98 -26.54 -13.87
C PRO A 115 -13.87 -28.06 -13.65
N GLU A 116 -13.10 -28.73 -14.50
CA GLU A 116 -12.85 -30.15 -14.46
C GLU A 116 -11.77 -30.55 -13.43
N GLY A 117 -10.95 -29.60 -12.96
CA GLY A 117 -9.93 -29.80 -11.93
C GLY A 117 -8.63 -30.48 -12.41
N TRP A 118 -8.38 -30.50 -13.72
CA TRP A 118 -7.18 -31.11 -14.31
C TRP A 118 -6.02 -30.14 -14.42
N VAL A 119 -6.30 -28.84 -14.54
CA VAL A 119 -5.31 -27.79 -14.75
C VAL A 119 -5.55 -26.69 -13.75
N GLY A 120 -4.52 -26.27 -13.05
CA GLY A 120 -4.64 -25.20 -12.09
C GLY A 120 -3.31 -24.72 -11.57
N GLY A 121 -3.37 -23.83 -10.61
CA GLY A 121 -2.19 -23.27 -9.99
C GLY A 121 -2.52 -22.14 -9.06
N GLY A 122 -1.50 -21.64 -8.40
CA GLY A 122 -1.65 -20.53 -7.52
C GLY A 122 -0.35 -20.03 -6.94
N ARG A 123 -0.48 -18.90 -6.26
CA ARG A 123 0.58 -18.24 -5.52
C ARG A 123 0.00 -17.81 -4.18
N LEU A 124 0.65 -18.20 -3.11
CA LEU A 124 0.32 -17.83 -1.74
C LEU A 124 1.56 -17.24 -1.11
N ILE A 125 1.43 -16.07 -0.50
CA ILE A 125 2.54 -15.35 0.13
C ILE A 125 2.11 -14.93 1.52
N THR A 126 2.80 -15.43 2.53
CA THR A 126 2.63 -15.02 3.93
C THR A 126 3.97 -14.50 4.44
N THR A 127 3.99 -13.23 4.84
CA THR A 127 5.20 -12.59 5.34
C THR A 127 5.73 -13.32 6.57
N GLY A 128 7.05 -13.60 6.60
CA GLY A 128 7.68 -14.29 7.73
C GLY A 128 7.49 -15.82 7.75
N ASP A 129 6.79 -16.37 6.77
CA ASP A 129 6.52 -17.81 6.66
C ASP A 129 7.02 -18.33 5.30
N GLN A 130 6.17 -18.25 4.26
CA GLN A 130 6.49 -18.81 2.95
C GLN A 130 5.83 -18.08 1.78
N HIS A 131 6.47 -18.22 0.62
CA HIS A 131 5.94 -17.96 -0.70
C HIS A 131 5.88 -19.28 -1.43
N TYR A 132 4.66 -19.77 -1.59
CA TYR A 132 4.35 -21.01 -2.28
C TYR A 132 3.74 -20.68 -3.64
N ALA A 133 4.37 -21.17 -4.70
CA ALA A 133 3.84 -21.10 -6.05
C ALA A 133 3.75 -22.51 -6.62
N TYR A 134 2.63 -22.83 -7.25
CA TYR A 134 2.42 -24.12 -7.88
C TYR A 134 1.61 -24.01 -9.15
N GLU A 135 1.83 -24.95 -10.04
CA GLU A 135 1.01 -25.18 -11.22
C GLU A 135 0.93 -26.68 -11.48
N PHE A 136 -0.21 -27.12 -11.97
CA PHE A 136 -0.41 -28.52 -12.32
C PHE A 136 -1.24 -28.63 -13.60
N ASN A 137 -0.97 -29.70 -14.33
CA ASN A 137 -1.73 -30.16 -15.47
C ASN A 137 -1.62 -31.70 -15.54
N PRO A 138 -2.35 -32.39 -16.44
CA PRO A 138 -2.32 -33.86 -16.51
C PRO A 138 -0.93 -34.48 -16.80
N SER A 139 0.02 -33.69 -17.30
CA SER A 139 1.35 -34.17 -17.66
C SER A 139 2.41 -33.88 -16.59
N MET A 140 2.19 -32.87 -15.74
CA MET A 140 3.21 -32.39 -14.80
C MET A 140 2.60 -31.55 -13.68
N THR A 141 3.23 -31.63 -12.51
CA THR A 141 3.07 -30.66 -11.41
C THR A 141 4.41 -30.00 -11.15
N GLN A 142 4.41 -28.68 -11.04
CA GLN A 142 5.57 -27.90 -10.64
C GLN A 142 5.22 -27.08 -9.40
N GLU A 143 6.13 -27.10 -8.43
CA GLU A 143 5.99 -26.35 -7.19
C GLU A 143 7.30 -25.64 -6.86
N ARG A 144 7.17 -24.50 -6.17
CA ARG A 144 8.29 -23.76 -5.62
C ARG A 144 7.89 -23.23 -4.26
N HIS A 145 8.74 -23.48 -3.26
CA HIS A 145 8.54 -23.01 -1.89
C HIS A 145 9.76 -22.20 -1.47
N LEU A 146 9.53 -20.90 -1.29
CA LEU A 146 10.50 -19.94 -0.78
C LEU A 146 10.16 -19.59 0.65
N TYR A 147 11.08 -19.82 1.58
CA TYR A 147 10.88 -19.59 3.01
C TYR A 147 11.61 -18.34 3.46
N TRP A 148 10.95 -17.57 4.32
CA TRP A 148 11.60 -16.49 5.06
C TRP A 148 12.61 -17.09 6.04
N THR A 149 13.77 -16.47 6.17
CA THR A 149 14.78 -16.84 7.16
C THR A 149 15.17 -15.62 7.99
N SER A 150 16.03 -15.80 8.99
CA SER A 150 16.64 -14.69 9.74
C SER A 150 17.50 -13.76 8.85
N ASP A 151 17.90 -14.25 7.68
CA ASP A 151 18.72 -13.50 6.72
C ASP A 151 17.88 -12.74 5.69
N THR A 152 16.58 -13.03 5.58
CA THR A 152 15.66 -12.26 4.72
C THR A 152 15.59 -10.81 5.20
N ARG A 153 15.82 -9.86 4.28
CA ARG A 153 15.84 -8.43 4.59
C ARG A 153 14.62 -7.73 4.00
N LEU A 154 13.89 -7.02 4.86
CA LEU A 154 12.84 -6.09 4.45
C LEU A 154 13.42 -4.69 4.25
N THR A 155 13.16 -4.11 3.08
CA THR A 155 13.41 -2.70 2.78
C THR A 155 12.09 -2.00 2.54
N MET A 156 11.81 -0.94 3.31
CA MET A 156 10.63 -0.08 3.14
C MET A 156 11.03 1.19 2.39
N MET A 157 10.20 1.60 1.42
CA MET A 157 10.43 2.79 0.59
C MET A 157 9.26 3.75 0.74
N SER A 158 9.48 4.89 1.40
CA SER A 158 8.43 5.91 1.53
C SER A 158 8.16 6.53 0.16
N GLN A 159 6.90 6.54 -0.28
CA GLN A 159 6.53 7.35 -1.44
C GLN A 159 6.35 8.79 -0.96
N ALA A 160 7.28 9.68 -1.33
CA ALA A 160 7.27 11.07 -0.89
C ALA A 160 5.97 11.78 -1.30
N PRO A 161 5.49 12.76 -0.51
CA PRO A 161 4.26 13.48 -0.83
C PRO A 161 4.34 14.14 -2.20
N GLU A 162 3.25 14.08 -2.95
CA GLU A 162 3.18 14.62 -4.30
C GLU A 162 3.64 16.10 -4.34
N PRO A 163 4.31 16.55 -5.41
CA PRO A 163 4.85 17.91 -5.53
C PRO A 163 3.79 19.02 -5.40
N SER A 164 2.51 18.68 -5.54
CA SER A 164 1.38 19.58 -5.32
C SER A 164 1.30 20.12 -3.88
N THR A 165 1.66 19.32 -2.88
CA THR A 165 1.66 19.74 -1.47
C THR A 165 2.67 20.85 -1.21
N TRP A 166 3.87 20.74 -1.79
CA TRP A 166 4.91 21.76 -1.70
C TRP A 166 4.56 23.01 -2.50
N ALA A 167 3.92 22.86 -3.66
CA ALA A 167 3.44 23.99 -4.45
C ALA A 167 2.38 24.80 -3.69
N MET A 168 1.47 24.15 -2.98
CA MET A 168 0.43 24.81 -2.16
C MET A 168 1.02 25.49 -0.92
N LEU A 169 2.01 24.88 -0.27
CA LEU A 169 2.75 25.51 0.83
C LEU A 169 3.50 26.77 0.35
N ALA A 170 4.22 26.66 -0.77
CA ALA A 170 4.95 27.78 -1.36
C ALA A 170 4.00 28.91 -1.80
N ALA A 171 2.86 28.58 -2.40
CA ALA A 171 1.83 29.55 -2.77
C ALA A 171 1.24 30.25 -1.52
N GLY A 172 0.98 29.49 -0.44
CA GLY A 172 0.50 30.04 0.83
C GLY A 172 1.49 31.04 1.44
N LEU A 173 2.77 30.69 1.48
CA LEU A 173 3.85 31.57 1.97
C LEU A 173 4.03 32.82 1.10
N ALA A 174 3.96 32.68 -0.24
CA ALA A 174 4.02 33.80 -1.17
C ALA A 174 2.83 34.77 -0.97
N GLY A 175 1.63 34.24 -0.75
CA GLY A 175 0.44 35.05 -0.47
C GLY A 175 0.56 35.86 0.84
N LEU A 176 1.08 35.24 1.91
CA LEU A 176 1.29 35.90 3.20
C LEU A 176 2.32 37.02 3.11
N THR A 177 3.46 36.77 2.45
CA THR A 177 4.52 37.78 2.27
C THR A 177 4.06 38.96 1.42
N TRP A 178 3.30 38.71 0.35
CA TRP A 178 2.70 39.75 -0.48
C TRP A 178 1.72 40.62 0.31
N ARG A 179 0.86 39.99 1.14
CA ARG A 179 -0.12 40.70 1.96
C ARG A 179 0.54 41.51 3.09
N ALA A 180 1.63 41.01 3.67
CA ALA A 180 2.43 41.75 4.65
C ALA A 180 3.11 42.97 4.02
N ARG A 181 3.58 42.87 2.77
CA ARG A 181 4.15 43.99 2.01
C ARG A 181 3.15 45.09 1.66
N ARG A 182 1.88 44.74 1.42
CA ARG A 182 0.81 45.72 1.13
C ARG A 182 0.23 46.42 2.37
N ARG A 183 0.58 45.96 3.58
CA ARG A 183 0.13 46.55 4.86
C ARG A 183 1.19 47.42 5.54
N ARG A 184 2.41 47.45 5.02
CA ARG A 184 3.43 48.46 5.33
C ARG A 184 3.37 49.55 4.28
#